data_AF-A0A804P7G5-F1
#
_entry.id   AF-A0A804P7G5-F1
#
_cell.length_a   1.000
_cell.length_b   1.000
_cell.length_c   1.000
_cell.angle_alpha   90.00
_cell.angle_beta   90.00
_cell.angle_gamma   90.00
#
_symmetry.space_group_name_H-M   'P 1'
#
loop_
_entity.id
_entity.type
_entity.pdbx_description
1 polymer ?
#
loop_
_entity_poly.entity_id
_entity_poly.type
_entity_poly.pdbx_seq_one_letter_code
_entity_poly.pdbx_strand_id
1 'polypeptide(L)'
;MENPPPSSAGPYSAPAPAAQHQDAAKEDQDVAQLVLNLCIPELREKAIIILSKKREKCEDLALLLWHSFGTMAALLQEIVSIYRLLSPPQLSFDQSTRVCNVLVLLKFPLYLYPFLNTTYKTREYEFLRISSLSVIGALVKSDDHEVIVNLLCSEIVPLCLRAIEMGSELSKKVATFILQKIMLDDTGLAYVCASSERFCAVANVLAQMVEALAEQPSPRTLKNTIRCYLRLTDDRRACQALRDYLPIALRDGTFNGLIEVDLTARLWLHQLLHNVMMSDSGGGPRPAPGPVMGM
;
A
#
# COMPACT_ATOMS: atom_id res chain seq x y z
N MET A 1 -58.96 46.53 38.43
CA MET A 1 -59.19 45.58 37.33
C MET A 1 -58.74 46.30 36.07
N GLU A 2 -57.72 45.93 35.31
CA GLU A 2 -56.78 44.80 35.27
C GLU A 2 -55.69 45.25 34.27
N ASN A 3 -54.41 45.01 34.56
CA ASN A 3 -53.32 45.21 33.59
C ASN A 3 -53.26 44.03 32.62
N PRO A 4 -52.96 44.22 31.31
CA PRO A 4 -52.41 43.17 30.47
C PRO A 4 -50.86 43.25 30.37
N PRO A 5 -50.17 42.14 29.99
CA PRO A 5 -48.76 41.89 30.33
C PRO A 5 -47.75 42.43 29.30
N PRO A 6 -46.43 42.48 29.64
CA PRO A 6 -45.38 42.84 28.69
C PRO A 6 -44.94 41.61 27.88
N SER A 7 -44.93 41.70 26.54
CA SER A 7 -44.23 40.73 25.70
C SER A 7 -42.77 41.14 25.53
N SER A 8 -41.89 40.39 26.20
CA SER A 8 -40.45 40.39 25.98
C SER A 8 -40.12 39.60 24.71
N ALA A 9 -39.74 40.30 23.64
CA ALA A 9 -39.05 39.72 22.49
C ALA A 9 -37.59 40.18 22.51
N GLY A 10 -36.71 39.36 23.10
CA GLY A 10 -35.27 39.52 22.96
C GLY A 10 -34.81 39.15 21.54
N PRO A 11 -33.69 39.71 21.06
CA PRO A 11 -33.15 39.35 19.75
C PRO A 11 -32.57 37.94 19.80
N TYR A 12 -33.25 36.98 19.18
CA TYR A 12 -32.63 35.74 18.75
C TYR A 12 -31.66 36.06 17.61
N SER A 13 -30.40 36.36 17.96
CA SER A 13 -29.29 36.35 17.02
C SER A 13 -29.01 34.90 16.59
N ALA A 14 -29.46 34.55 15.38
CA ALA A 14 -28.95 33.38 14.68
C ALA A 14 -27.45 33.57 14.41
N PRO A 15 -26.59 32.54 14.58
CA PRO A 15 -25.18 32.66 14.22
C PRO A 15 -25.08 32.83 12.69
N ALA A 16 -24.47 33.93 12.26
CA ALA A 16 -24.32 34.28 10.85
C ALA A 16 -23.37 33.30 10.12
N PRO A 17 -23.70 32.85 8.89
CA PRO A 17 -22.83 31.99 8.07
C PRO A 17 -21.54 32.66 7.57
N ALA A 18 -21.31 33.94 7.92
CA ALA A 18 -20.15 34.72 7.49
C ALA A 18 -18.86 34.39 8.27
N ALA A 19 -18.96 33.95 9.53
CA ALA A 19 -17.77 33.64 10.35
C ALA A 19 -17.05 32.37 9.86
N GLN A 20 -17.79 31.35 9.42
CA GLN A 20 -17.22 30.11 8.88
C GLN A 20 -16.52 30.32 7.52
N HIS A 21 -17.04 31.20 6.67
CA HIS A 21 -16.41 31.52 5.38
C HIS A 21 -15.13 32.37 5.54
N GLN A 22 -15.05 33.23 6.57
CA GLN A 22 -13.86 34.04 6.82
C GLN A 22 -12.70 33.23 7.41
N ASP A 23 -12.97 32.25 8.27
CA ASP A 23 -11.93 31.36 8.80
C ASP A 23 -11.39 30.41 7.73
N ALA A 24 -12.24 29.82 6.89
CA ALA A 24 -11.82 28.98 5.78
C ALA A 24 -10.95 29.75 4.77
N ALA A 25 -11.33 30.97 4.39
CA ALA A 25 -10.55 31.80 3.48
C ALA A 25 -9.18 32.21 4.06
N LYS A 26 -9.08 32.41 5.38
CA LYS A 26 -7.81 32.68 6.06
C LYS A 26 -6.92 31.44 6.13
N GLU A 27 -7.50 30.27 6.39
CA GLU A 27 -6.77 29.00 6.41
C GLU A 27 -6.23 28.64 5.02
N ASP A 28 -7.02 28.85 3.96
CA ASP A 28 -6.58 28.65 2.57
C ASP A 28 -5.47 29.62 2.16
N GLN A 29 -5.57 30.89 2.58
CA GLN A 29 -4.53 31.89 2.33
C GLN A 29 -3.22 31.55 3.06
N ASP A 30 -3.29 30.96 4.26
CA ASP A 30 -2.14 30.46 5.01
C ASP A 30 -1.51 29.23 4.32
N VAL A 31 -2.31 28.32 3.76
CA VAL A 31 -1.81 27.16 2.99
C VAL A 31 -1.13 27.59 1.70
N ALA A 32 -1.73 28.50 0.93
CA ALA A 32 -1.12 29.02 -0.29
C ALA A 32 0.25 29.67 -0.01
N GLN A 33 0.36 30.45 1.06
CA GLN A 33 1.64 31.05 1.47
C GLN A 33 2.67 29.98 1.87
N LEU A 34 2.25 28.92 2.57
CA LEU A 34 3.13 27.80 2.90
C LEU A 34 3.62 27.07 1.64
N VAL A 35 2.78 26.91 0.63
CA VAL A 35 3.18 26.32 -0.67
C VAL A 35 4.23 27.18 -1.38
N LEU A 36 4.07 28.50 -1.38
CA LEU A 36 5.08 29.43 -1.91
C LEU A 36 6.39 29.35 -1.13
N ASN A 37 6.31 29.21 0.19
CA ASN A 37 7.48 29.09 1.06
C ASN A 37 8.31 27.82 0.79
N LEU A 38 7.76 26.79 0.11
CA LEU A 38 8.54 25.60 -0.31
C LEU A 38 9.65 25.97 -1.30
N CYS A 39 9.45 27.01 -2.11
CA CYS A 39 10.45 27.46 -3.07
C CYS A 39 11.61 28.22 -2.41
N ILE A 40 11.44 28.71 -1.19
CA ILE A 40 12.45 29.49 -0.44
C ILE A 40 13.25 28.54 0.48
N PRO A 41 14.55 28.31 0.23
CA PRO A 41 15.34 27.31 0.96
C PRO A 41 15.30 27.44 2.49
N GLU A 42 15.30 28.67 3.01
CA GLU A 42 15.31 28.98 4.46
C GLU A 42 13.97 28.66 5.13
N LEU A 43 12.86 28.78 4.40
CA LEU A 43 11.51 28.54 4.93
C LEU A 43 11.00 27.13 4.62
N ARG A 44 11.63 26.46 3.66
CA ARG A 44 11.17 25.19 3.08
C ARG A 44 10.97 24.10 4.12
N GLU A 45 11.92 23.92 5.05
CA GLU A 45 11.81 22.85 6.06
C GLU A 45 10.58 23.02 6.94
N LYS A 46 10.36 24.24 7.43
CA LYS A 46 9.20 24.57 8.25
C LYS A 46 7.90 24.40 7.44
N ALA A 47 7.89 24.85 6.19
CA ALA A 47 6.76 24.70 5.30
C ALA A 47 6.40 23.22 5.06
N ILE A 48 7.39 22.37 4.78
CA ILE A 48 7.21 20.92 4.61
C ILE A 48 6.53 20.29 5.83
N ILE A 49 7.00 20.60 7.04
CA ILE A 49 6.47 20.02 8.29
C ILE A 49 5.01 20.44 8.52
N ILE A 50 4.69 21.71 8.26
CA ILE A 50 3.32 22.22 8.49
C ILE A 50 2.37 21.65 7.44
N LEU A 51 2.77 21.65 6.17
CA LEU A 51 1.96 21.11 5.07
C LEU A 51 1.73 19.61 5.22
N SER A 52 2.73 18.84 5.65
CA SER A 52 2.57 17.39 5.85
C SER A 52 1.52 17.05 6.92
N LYS A 53 1.36 17.92 7.93
CA LYS A 53 0.32 17.81 8.96
C LYS A 53 -1.06 18.31 8.49
N LYS A 54 -1.09 19.34 7.64
CA LYS A 54 -2.34 19.91 7.10
C LYS A 54 -2.93 19.13 5.92
N ARG A 55 -2.20 18.17 5.34
CA ARG A 55 -2.60 17.42 4.13
C ARG A 55 -4.00 16.78 4.18
N GLU A 56 -4.47 16.36 5.35
CA GLU A 56 -5.77 15.68 5.50
C GLU A 56 -6.93 16.66 5.65
N LYS A 57 -6.63 17.93 5.96
CA LYS A 57 -7.63 18.98 6.15
C LYS A 57 -7.87 19.80 4.89
N CYS A 58 -6.93 19.79 3.95
CA CYS A 58 -6.98 20.57 2.72
C CYS A 58 -7.01 19.62 1.51
N GLU A 59 -8.22 19.39 0.98
CA GLU A 59 -8.43 18.49 -0.16
C GLU A 59 -7.74 19.00 -1.43
N ASP A 60 -7.66 20.31 -1.62
CA ASP A 60 -7.05 20.96 -2.78
C ASP A 60 -5.52 21.07 -2.72
N LEU A 61 -4.89 20.63 -1.62
CA LEU A 61 -3.44 20.76 -1.44
C LEU A 61 -2.65 20.09 -2.58
N ALA A 62 -3.10 18.94 -3.07
CA ALA A 62 -2.43 18.24 -4.16
C ALA A 62 -2.40 19.09 -5.45
N LEU A 63 -3.50 19.77 -5.77
CA LEU A 63 -3.60 20.64 -6.94
C LEU A 63 -2.75 21.90 -6.75
N LEU A 64 -2.77 22.50 -5.56
CA LEU A 64 -1.93 23.67 -5.23
C LEU A 64 -0.45 23.36 -5.37
N LEU A 65 0.01 22.20 -4.86
CA LEU A 65 1.40 21.78 -4.98
C LEU A 65 1.82 21.55 -6.44
N TRP A 66 0.93 20.99 -7.25
CA TRP A 66 1.20 20.67 -8.65
C TRP A 66 1.24 21.91 -9.55
N HIS A 67 0.29 22.83 -9.37
CA HIS A 67 0.17 24.03 -10.21
C HIS A 67 1.02 25.22 -9.75
N SER A 68 1.51 25.20 -8.51
CA SER A 68 2.43 26.23 -8.01
C SER A 68 3.81 26.14 -8.69
N PHE A 69 4.29 27.28 -9.18
CA PHE A 69 5.55 27.37 -9.89
C PHE A 69 6.73 26.95 -9.01
N GLY A 70 7.54 26.01 -9.49
CA GLY A 70 8.76 25.56 -8.82
C GLY A 70 8.56 24.65 -7.61
N THR A 71 7.33 24.47 -7.13
CA THR A 71 7.04 23.66 -5.92
C THR A 71 7.42 22.19 -6.12
N MET A 72 7.00 21.57 -7.22
CA MET A 72 7.35 20.17 -7.53
C MET A 72 8.87 19.99 -7.67
N ALA A 73 9.56 20.93 -8.32
CA ALA A 73 11.02 20.89 -8.45
C ALA A 73 11.71 21.03 -7.09
N ALA A 74 11.22 21.90 -6.20
CA ALA A 74 11.75 22.05 -4.84
C ALA A 74 11.58 20.77 -4.01
N LEU A 75 10.42 20.12 -4.08
CA LEU A 75 10.16 18.86 -3.39
C LEU A 75 11.03 17.71 -3.95
N LEU A 76 11.18 17.63 -5.27
CA LEU A 76 12.08 16.64 -5.89
C LEU A 76 13.55 16.88 -5.52
N GLN A 77 13.97 18.15 -5.41
CA GLN A 77 15.30 18.50 -4.95
C GLN A 77 15.58 17.96 -3.55
N GLU A 78 14.60 18.01 -2.64
CA GLU A 78 14.73 17.41 -1.31
C GLU A 78 14.99 15.90 -1.39
N ILE A 79 14.23 15.17 -2.22
CA ILE A 79 14.43 13.73 -2.42
C ILE A 79 15.80 13.42 -2.99
N VAL A 80 16.18 14.07 -4.10
CA VAL A 80 17.46 13.82 -4.78
C VAL A 80 18.65 14.18 -3.87
N SER A 81 18.49 15.18 -3.00
CA SER A 81 19.54 15.56 -2.05
C SER A 81 19.90 14.45 -1.05
N ILE A 82 18.98 13.50 -0.80
CA ILE A 82 19.19 12.35 0.08
C ILE A 82 19.95 11.22 -0.62
N TYR A 83 19.91 11.12 -1.95
CA TYR A 83 20.53 9.98 -2.67
C TYR A 83 22.02 9.82 -2.39
N ARG A 84 22.77 10.92 -2.27
CA ARG A 84 24.20 10.90 -1.89
C ARG A 84 24.46 10.35 -0.48
N LEU A 85 23.46 10.33 0.40
CA LEU A 85 23.56 9.87 1.78
C LEU A 85 23.19 8.39 1.92
N LEU A 86 22.71 7.76 0.85
CA LEU A 86 22.34 6.34 0.84
C LEU A 86 23.57 5.45 0.67
N SER A 87 24.62 5.94 0.00
CA SER A 87 25.87 5.22 -0.21
C SER A 87 27.04 6.21 -0.36
N PRO A 88 27.96 6.29 0.64
CA PRO A 88 27.97 5.58 1.91
C PRO A 88 26.82 6.00 2.85
N PRO A 89 26.44 5.18 3.84
CA PRO A 89 25.29 5.45 4.69
C PRO A 89 25.57 6.56 5.69
N GLN A 90 25.08 7.78 5.39
CA GLN A 90 25.31 8.97 6.21
C GLN A 90 24.02 9.71 6.58
N LEU A 91 22.86 9.11 6.32
CA LEU A 91 21.56 9.67 6.62
C LEU A 91 21.35 9.86 8.14
N SER A 92 21.04 11.08 8.56
CA SER A 92 20.60 11.38 9.93
C SER A 92 19.09 11.19 10.12
N PHE A 93 18.64 11.11 11.37
CA PHE A 93 17.22 10.97 11.69
C PHE A 93 16.40 12.19 11.28
N ASP A 94 16.95 13.40 11.43
CA ASP A 94 16.27 14.65 11.03
C ASP A 94 16.12 14.73 9.51
N GLN A 95 17.17 14.33 8.76
CA GLN A 95 17.13 14.25 7.30
C GLN A 95 16.09 13.23 6.81
N SER A 96 16.05 12.05 7.45
CA SER A 96 15.03 11.03 7.17
C SER A 96 13.62 11.57 7.43
N THR A 97 13.40 12.23 8.57
CA THR A 97 12.11 12.83 8.91
C THR A 97 11.67 13.90 7.91
N ARG A 98 12.59 14.78 7.52
CA ARG A 98 12.36 15.84 6.54
C ARG A 98 11.95 15.27 5.19
N VAL A 99 12.71 14.30 4.64
CA VAL A 99 12.35 13.71 3.35
C VAL A 99 11.06 12.90 3.43
N CYS A 100 10.79 12.18 4.53
CA CYS A 100 9.52 11.46 4.71
C CYS A 100 8.30 12.41 4.68
N ASN A 101 8.41 13.60 5.25
CA ASN A 101 7.37 14.63 5.13
C ASN A 101 7.18 15.10 3.68
N VAL A 102 8.25 15.15 2.88
CA VAL A 102 8.16 15.44 1.43
C VAL A 102 7.47 14.31 0.68
N LEU A 103 7.80 13.04 1.00
CA LEU A 103 7.20 11.87 0.34
C LEU A 103 5.68 11.84 0.48
N VAL A 104 5.21 12.19 1.68
CA VAL A 104 3.79 12.35 1.99
C VAL A 104 3.09 13.36 1.08
N LEU A 105 3.77 14.43 0.68
CA LEU A 105 3.23 15.49 -0.17
C LEU A 105 3.24 15.10 -1.66
N LEU A 106 4.32 14.46 -2.13
CA LEU A 106 4.55 14.22 -3.55
C LEU A 106 3.73 13.08 -4.15
N LYS A 107 3.42 12.02 -3.41
CA LYS A 107 2.72 10.81 -3.90
C LYS A 107 3.30 10.12 -5.18
N PHE A 108 4.41 10.62 -5.77
CA PHE A 108 5.03 10.05 -6.97
C PHE A 108 6.01 8.91 -6.63
N PRO A 109 5.82 7.69 -7.17
CA PRO A 109 6.58 6.51 -6.76
C PRO A 109 7.99 6.43 -7.37
N LEU A 110 8.24 7.02 -8.55
CA LEU A 110 9.48 6.83 -9.32
C LEU A 110 10.76 7.24 -8.56
N TYR A 111 10.66 8.24 -7.68
CA TYR A 111 11.81 8.72 -6.90
C TYR A 111 12.01 7.95 -5.58
N LEU A 112 11.15 6.97 -5.28
CA LEU A 112 11.18 6.22 -4.01
C LEU A 112 11.98 4.92 -4.11
N TYR A 113 12.18 4.39 -5.32
CA TYR A 113 12.86 3.12 -5.54
C TYR A 113 14.28 3.06 -4.94
N PRO A 114 15.13 4.11 -5.03
CA PRO A 114 16.42 4.13 -4.34
C PRO A 114 16.32 3.99 -2.82
N PHE A 115 15.27 4.53 -2.20
CA PHE A 115 15.04 4.42 -0.75
C PHE A 115 14.64 3.00 -0.34
N LEU A 116 13.77 2.36 -1.13
CA LEU A 116 13.37 0.97 -0.93
C LEU A 116 14.52 -0.01 -1.13
N ASN A 117 15.50 0.34 -1.97
CA ASN A 117 16.65 -0.51 -2.23
C ASN A 117 17.68 -0.52 -1.08
N THR A 118 17.58 0.39 -0.10
CA THR A 118 18.50 0.44 1.05
C THR A 118 18.37 -0.81 1.92
N THR A 119 19.49 -1.32 2.43
CA THR A 119 19.53 -2.54 3.26
C THR A 119 19.98 -2.31 4.71
N TYR A 120 20.34 -1.07 5.06
CA TYR A 120 20.78 -0.72 6.40
C TYR A 120 19.63 -0.84 7.41
N LYS A 121 19.90 -1.43 8.58
CA LYS A 121 18.91 -1.71 9.63
C LYS A 121 18.79 -0.60 10.68
N THR A 122 19.49 0.52 10.53
CA THR A 122 19.37 1.63 11.48
C THR A 122 17.99 2.28 11.36
N ARG A 123 17.56 2.94 12.43
CA ARG A 123 16.20 3.47 12.58
C ARG A 123 15.83 4.45 11.46
N GLU A 124 16.79 5.23 10.99
CA GLU A 124 16.62 6.29 9.99
C GLU A 124 16.27 5.70 8.61
N TYR A 125 16.93 4.60 8.23
CA TYR A 125 16.67 3.90 6.97
C TYR A 125 15.39 3.08 7.01
N GLU A 126 15.10 2.45 8.16
CA GLU A 126 13.84 1.72 8.32
C GLU A 126 12.64 2.67 8.23
N PHE A 127 12.72 3.83 8.89
CA PHE A 127 11.68 4.85 8.80
C PHE A 127 11.50 5.37 7.36
N LEU A 128 12.60 5.56 6.64
CA LEU A 128 12.60 5.97 5.24
C LEU A 128 11.93 4.93 4.33
N ARG A 129 12.25 3.64 4.51
CA ARG A 129 11.62 2.53 3.77
C ARG A 129 10.13 2.44 4.05
N ILE A 130 9.72 2.48 5.32
CA ILE A 130 8.30 2.42 5.71
C ILE A 130 7.51 3.58 5.10
N SER A 131 8.08 4.79 5.14
CA SER A 131 7.42 5.99 4.57
C SER A 131 7.29 5.87 3.06
N SER A 132 8.33 5.38 2.38
CA SER A 132 8.32 5.12 0.93
C SER A 132 7.29 4.05 0.56
N LEU A 133 7.25 2.92 1.28
CA LEU A 133 6.22 1.88 1.10
C LEU A 133 4.82 2.42 1.34
N SER A 134 4.62 3.29 2.34
CA SER A 134 3.31 3.86 2.66
C SER A 134 2.76 4.72 1.54
N VAL A 135 3.61 5.46 0.82
CA VAL A 135 3.20 6.22 -0.37
C VAL A 135 2.73 5.27 -1.48
N ILE A 136 3.50 4.21 -1.76
CA ILE A 136 3.11 3.20 -2.76
C ILE A 136 1.83 2.47 -2.33
N GLY A 137 1.70 2.14 -1.05
CA GLY A 137 0.51 1.57 -0.45
C GLY A 137 -0.74 2.44 -0.65
N ALA A 138 -0.60 3.76 -0.54
CA ALA A 138 -1.69 4.68 -0.82
C ALA A 138 -2.10 4.69 -2.30
N LEU A 139 -1.13 4.57 -3.23
CA LEU A 139 -1.41 4.50 -4.67
C LEU A 139 -2.19 3.24 -5.04
N VAL A 140 -1.71 2.06 -4.63
CA VAL A 140 -2.36 0.78 -4.95
C VAL A 140 -3.70 0.58 -4.23
N LYS A 141 -4.01 1.41 -3.22
CA LYS A 141 -5.31 1.39 -2.55
C LYS A 141 -6.45 1.85 -3.45
N SER A 142 -6.16 2.63 -4.49
CA SER A 142 -7.16 3.11 -5.46
C SER A 142 -7.68 2.02 -6.42
N ASP A 143 -7.06 0.84 -6.44
CA ASP A 143 -7.38 -0.26 -7.36
C ASP A 143 -7.31 0.14 -8.85
N ASP A 144 -6.48 1.14 -9.17
CA ASP A 144 -6.24 1.62 -10.53
C ASP A 144 -5.26 0.69 -11.27
N HIS A 145 -5.71 0.16 -12.42
CA HIS A 145 -4.94 -0.73 -13.28
C HIS A 145 -3.65 -0.07 -13.79
N GLU A 146 -3.70 1.20 -14.21
CA GLU A 146 -2.53 1.89 -14.75
C GLU A 146 -1.44 2.07 -13.70
N VAL A 147 -1.84 2.28 -12.45
CA VAL A 147 -0.91 2.31 -11.31
C VAL A 147 -0.21 0.97 -11.16
N ILE A 148 -0.93 -0.16 -11.22
CA ILE A 148 -0.32 -1.49 -11.11
C ILE A 148 0.67 -1.74 -12.25
N VAL A 149 0.29 -1.46 -13.50
CA VAL A 149 1.16 -1.63 -14.67
C VAL A 149 2.44 -0.80 -14.52
N ASN A 150 2.33 0.46 -14.12
CA ASN A 150 3.49 1.34 -13.92
C ASN A 150 4.42 0.85 -12.79
N LEU A 151 3.85 0.33 -11.70
CA LEU A 151 4.65 -0.22 -10.60
C LEU A 151 5.38 -1.51 -11.00
N LEU A 152 4.76 -2.35 -11.83
CA LEU A 152 5.38 -3.59 -12.35
C LEU A 152 6.57 -3.29 -13.27
N CYS A 153 6.48 -2.25 -14.11
CA CYS A 153 7.60 -1.77 -14.94
C CYS A 153 8.81 -1.31 -14.11
N SER A 154 8.61 -1.01 -12.83
CA SER A 154 9.64 -0.46 -11.93
C SER A 154 10.14 -1.49 -10.89
N GLU A 155 9.90 -2.78 -11.11
CA GLU A 155 10.33 -3.87 -10.21
C GLU A 155 9.85 -3.73 -8.75
N ILE A 156 8.62 -3.26 -8.54
CA ILE A 156 8.06 -3.12 -7.18
C ILE A 156 7.99 -4.45 -6.42
N VAL A 157 7.72 -5.57 -7.12
CA VAL A 157 7.50 -6.88 -6.49
C VAL A 157 8.76 -7.37 -5.78
N PRO A 158 9.95 -7.43 -6.43
CA PRO A 158 11.21 -7.72 -5.73
C PRO A 158 11.47 -6.84 -4.50
N LEU A 159 11.15 -5.54 -4.57
CA LEU A 159 11.35 -4.61 -3.45
C LEU A 159 10.40 -4.91 -2.28
N CYS A 160 9.13 -5.21 -2.56
CA CYS A 160 8.19 -5.65 -1.53
C CYS A 160 8.65 -6.97 -0.89
N LEU A 161 9.07 -7.96 -1.67
CA LEU A 161 9.56 -9.23 -1.15
C LEU A 161 10.76 -9.03 -0.21
N ARG A 162 11.73 -8.20 -0.60
CA ARG A 162 12.86 -7.85 0.25
C ARG A 162 12.44 -7.15 1.55
N ALA A 163 11.50 -6.21 1.46
CA ALA A 163 10.97 -5.51 2.62
C ALA A 163 10.25 -6.47 3.60
N ILE A 164 9.63 -7.53 3.09
CA ILE A 164 8.97 -8.58 3.89
C ILE A 164 10.00 -9.49 4.56
N GLU A 165 11.08 -9.83 3.86
CA GLU A 165 12.14 -10.66 4.40
C GLU A 165 12.91 -9.95 5.53
N MET A 166 13.32 -8.71 5.29
CA MET A 166 14.32 -8.03 6.15
C MET A 166 13.76 -6.92 7.04
N GLY A 167 12.56 -6.41 6.76
CA GLY A 167 11.99 -5.24 7.41
C GLY A 167 11.38 -5.50 8.79
N SER A 168 11.04 -4.42 9.50
CA SER A 168 10.23 -4.46 10.71
C SER A 168 8.83 -4.99 10.43
N GLU A 169 8.11 -5.42 11.47
CA GLU A 169 6.74 -5.90 11.37
C GLU A 169 5.82 -4.94 10.59
N LEU A 170 5.98 -3.63 10.78
CA LEU A 170 5.21 -2.62 10.05
C LEU A 170 5.59 -2.58 8.56
N SER A 171 6.88 -2.61 8.24
CA SER A 171 7.36 -2.70 6.85
C SER A 171 6.81 -3.95 6.16
N LYS A 172 6.85 -5.11 6.84
CA LYS A 172 6.27 -6.36 6.33
C LYS A 172 4.78 -6.20 6.04
N LYS A 173 4.00 -5.65 6.99
CA LYS A 173 2.56 -5.40 6.83
C LYS A 173 2.24 -4.55 5.60
N VAL A 174 2.96 -3.44 5.39
CA VAL A 174 2.72 -2.53 4.26
C VAL A 174 3.16 -3.16 2.93
N ALA A 175 4.33 -3.78 2.88
CA ALA A 175 4.86 -4.42 1.68
C ALA A 175 3.97 -5.60 1.22
N THR A 176 3.51 -6.41 2.17
CA THR A 176 2.56 -7.49 1.93
C THR A 176 1.21 -6.97 1.39
N PHE A 177 0.70 -5.86 1.93
CA PHE A 177 -0.50 -5.21 1.42
C PHE A 177 -0.35 -4.75 -0.04
N ILE A 178 0.80 -4.17 -0.39
CA ILE A 178 1.10 -3.75 -1.77
C ILE A 178 1.14 -4.97 -2.69
N LEU A 179 1.86 -6.02 -2.30
CA LEU A 179 1.97 -7.25 -3.08
C LEU A 179 0.59 -7.88 -3.30
N GLN A 180 -0.25 -7.92 -2.27
CA GLN A 180 -1.63 -8.36 -2.37
C GLN A 180 -2.41 -7.56 -3.43
N LYS A 181 -2.34 -6.21 -3.39
CA LYS A 181 -3.07 -5.37 -4.35
C LYS A 181 -2.62 -5.62 -5.79
N ILE A 182 -1.32 -5.80 -6.01
CA ILE A 182 -0.76 -6.18 -7.31
C ILE A 182 -1.33 -7.53 -7.77
N MET A 183 -1.36 -8.55 -6.91
CA MET A 183 -1.86 -9.88 -7.28
C MET A 183 -3.34 -9.92 -7.63
N LEU A 184 -4.14 -9.00 -7.08
CA LEU A 184 -5.57 -8.92 -7.37
C LEU A 184 -5.85 -8.41 -8.80
N ASP A 185 -4.91 -7.71 -9.41
CA ASP A 185 -4.96 -7.29 -10.82
C ASP A 185 -4.59 -8.43 -11.79
N ASP A 186 -5.14 -8.42 -13.01
CA ASP A 186 -4.85 -9.45 -14.04
C ASP A 186 -3.40 -9.40 -14.51
N THR A 187 -2.85 -8.21 -14.77
CA THR A 187 -1.45 -8.05 -15.20
C THR A 187 -0.49 -8.40 -14.07
N GLY A 188 -0.83 -8.01 -12.84
CA GLY A 188 -0.04 -8.38 -11.66
C GLY A 188 -0.02 -9.88 -11.40
N LEU A 189 -1.15 -10.58 -11.51
CA LEU A 189 -1.19 -12.04 -11.43
C LEU A 189 -0.34 -12.69 -12.53
N ALA A 190 -0.50 -12.26 -13.77
CA ALA A 190 0.29 -12.77 -14.90
C ALA A 190 1.80 -12.57 -14.68
N TYR A 191 2.20 -11.43 -14.13
CA TYR A 191 3.61 -11.15 -13.79
C TYR A 191 4.15 -12.11 -12.72
N VAL A 192 3.38 -12.36 -11.65
CA VAL A 192 3.77 -13.26 -10.55
C VAL A 192 3.86 -14.70 -11.04
N CYS A 193 2.89 -15.15 -11.83
CA CYS A 193 2.83 -16.50 -12.36
C CYS A 193 3.71 -16.71 -13.61
N ALA A 194 4.41 -15.68 -14.09
CA ALA A 194 5.27 -15.77 -15.28
C ALA A 194 6.39 -16.80 -15.13
N SER A 195 6.92 -16.98 -13.91
CA SER A 195 8.01 -17.92 -13.61
C SER A 195 7.79 -18.60 -12.26
N SER A 196 8.33 -19.81 -12.10
CA SER A 196 8.27 -20.55 -10.84
C SER A 196 8.97 -19.82 -9.70
N GLU A 197 10.07 -19.11 -9.96
CA GLU A 197 10.79 -18.34 -8.95
C GLU A 197 9.92 -17.23 -8.35
N ARG A 198 9.27 -16.42 -9.20
CA ARG A 198 8.35 -15.35 -8.76
C ARG A 198 7.17 -15.92 -8.00
N PHE A 199 6.56 -17.00 -8.50
CA PHE A 199 5.48 -17.69 -7.82
C PHE A 199 5.90 -18.16 -6.42
N CYS A 200 7.01 -18.89 -6.31
CA CYS A 200 7.50 -19.43 -5.03
C CYS A 200 7.81 -18.32 -4.03
N ALA A 201 8.42 -17.22 -4.48
CA ALA A 201 8.70 -16.09 -3.59
C ALA A 201 7.43 -15.48 -3.00
N VAL A 202 6.37 -15.33 -3.81
CA VAL A 202 5.07 -14.83 -3.35
C VAL A 202 4.35 -15.86 -2.47
N ALA A 203 4.36 -17.14 -2.84
CA ALA A 203 3.75 -18.21 -2.05
C ALA A 203 4.38 -18.31 -0.65
N ASN A 204 5.69 -18.18 -0.54
CA ASN A 204 6.41 -18.17 0.74
C ASN A 204 5.99 -16.99 1.63
N VAL A 205 5.79 -15.81 1.05
CA VAL A 205 5.28 -14.65 1.79
C VAL A 205 3.86 -14.90 2.31
N LEU A 206 2.98 -15.43 1.46
CA LEU A 206 1.62 -15.77 1.87
C LEU A 206 1.61 -16.84 2.97
N ALA A 207 2.53 -17.80 2.93
CA ALA A 207 2.68 -18.81 3.98
C ALA A 207 3.09 -18.18 5.31
N GLN A 208 4.08 -17.29 5.32
CA GLN A 208 4.48 -16.53 6.52
C GLN A 208 3.32 -15.70 7.10
N MET A 209 2.46 -15.12 6.25
CA MET A 209 1.27 -14.43 6.72
C MET A 209 0.29 -15.37 7.43
N VAL A 210 0.10 -16.58 6.91
CA VAL A 210 -0.78 -17.58 7.52
C VAL A 210 -0.24 -18.02 8.87
N GLU A 211 1.08 -18.25 8.98
CA GLU A 211 1.73 -18.54 10.26
C GLU A 211 1.55 -17.41 11.26
N ALA A 212 1.79 -16.16 10.86
CA ALA A 212 1.58 -14.99 11.73
C ALA A 212 0.11 -14.82 12.16
N LEU A 213 -0.85 -15.21 11.32
CA LEU A 213 -2.28 -15.21 11.65
C LEU A 213 -2.65 -16.26 12.70
N ALA A 214 -1.90 -17.36 12.81
CA ALA A 214 -2.11 -18.36 13.84
C ALA A 214 -1.70 -17.83 15.22
N GLU A 215 -0.66 -17.00 15.29
CA GLU A 215 -0.22 -16.35 16.54
C GLU A 215 -1.08 -15.13 16.89
N GLN A 216 -1.36 -14.28 15.89
CA GLN A 216 -2.13 -13.05 16.05
C GLN A 216 -3.32 -13.02 15.09
N PRO A 217 -4.49 -13.53 15.53
CA PRO A 217 -5.64 -13.69 14.66
C PRO A 217 -6.21 -12.34 14.22
N SER A 218 -6.41 -12.20 12.90
CA SER A 218 -7.03 -11.03 12.28
C SER A 218 -7.98 -11.44 11.16
N PRO A 219 -9.31 -11.33 11.34
CA PRO A 219 -10.29 -11.75 10.33
C PRO A 219 -10.09 -11.04 8.98
N ARG A 220 -9.76 -9.75 9.01
CA ARG A 220 -9.52 -8.95 7.81
C ARG A 220 -8.30 -9.43 7.03
N THR A 221 -7.18 -9.66 7.72
CA THR A 221 -5.94 -10.14 7.09
C THR A 221 -6.10 -11.57 6.58
N LEU A 222 -6.81 -12.42 7.31
CA LEU A 222 -7.11 -13.79 6.89
C LEU A 222 -7.95 -13.81 5.61
N LYS A 223 -9.08 -13.08 5.58
CA LYS A 223 -9.93 -12.95 4.38
C LYS A 223 -9.12 -12.51 3.16
N ASN A 224 -8.26 -11.52 3.35
CA ASN A 224 -7.36 -11.01 2.34
C ASN A 224 -6.35 -12.07 1.86
N THR A 225 -5.75 -12.82 2.78
CA THR A 225 -4.77 -13.88 2.47
C THR A 225 -5.43 -15.02 1.69
N ILE A 226 -6.63 -15.45 2.11
CA ILE A 226 -7.44 -16.44 1.39
C ILE A 226 -7.74 -15.95 -0.04
N ARG A 227 -8.09 -14.67 -0.20
CA ARG A 227 -8.34 -14.09 -1.52
C ARG A 227 -7.09 -14.12 -2.41
N CYS A 228 -5.90 -13.87 -1.89
CA CYS A 228 -4.65 -13.99 -2.66
C CYS A 228 -4.40 -15.42 -3.11
N TYR A 229 -4.57 -16.41 -2.23
CA TYR A 229 -4.44 -17.83 -2.61
C TYR A 229 -5.49 -18.24 -3.64
N LEU A 230 -6.75 -17.84 -3.46
CA LEU A 230 -7.81 -18.10 -4.44
C LEU A 230 -7.44 -17.50 -5.80
N ARG A 231 -6.92 -16.26 -5.82
CA ARG A 231 -6.49 -15.58 -7.03
C ARG A 231 -5.34 -16.31 -7.74
N LEU A 232 -4.40 -16.88 -6.99
CA LEU A 232 -3.35 -17.74 -7.57
C LEU A 232 -3.91 -18.98 -8.28
N THR A 233 -5.11 -19.47 -7.89
CA THR A 233 -5.71 -20.63 -8.58
C THR A 233 -6.25 -20.31 -9.97
N ASP A 234 -6.36 -19.03 -10.35
CA ASP A 234 -6.76 -18.62 -11.69
C ASP A 234 -5.67 -18.94 -12.74
N ASP A 235 -4.38 -19.02 -12.33
CA ASP A 235 -3.31 -19.57 -13.18
C ASP A 235 -3.19 -21.09 -12.96
N ARG A 236 -3.27 -21.86 -14.06
CA ARG A 236 -3.26 -23.33 -14.01
C ARG A 236 -1.99 -23.91 -13.39
N ARG A 237 -0.82 -23.31 -13.61
CA ARG A 237 0.47 -23.80 -13.10
C ARG A 237 0.60 -23.50 -11.61
N ALA A 238 0.23 -22.29 -11.21
CA ALA A 238 0.17 -21.89 -9.80
C ALA A 238 -0.83 -22.75 -9.01
N CYS A 239 -2.00 -23.02 -9.58
CA CYS A 239 -3.01 -23.90 -8.98
C CYS A 239 -2.47 -25.32 -8.70
N GLN A 240 -1.72 -25.89 -9.65
CA GLN A 240 -1.07 -27.19 -9.46
C GLN A 240 0.01 -27.14 -8.37
N ALA A 241 0.86 -26.11 -8.38
CA ALA A 241 1.91 -25.95 -7.37
C ALA A 241 1.34 -25.75 -5.95
N LEU A 242 0.22 -25.04 -5.80
CA LEU A 242 -0.44 -24.84 -4.49
C LEU A 242 -0.85 -26.14 -3.79
N ARG A 243 -0.85 -27.29 -4.46
CA ARG A 243 -1.03 -28.60 -3.79
C ARG A 243 0.06 -28.86 -2.76
N ASP A 244 1.29 -28.49 -3.07
CA ASP A 244 2.46 -28.74 -2.23
C ASP A 244 2.78 -27.51 -1.36
N TYR A 245 2.43 -26.31 -1.81
CA TYR A 245 2.77 -25.05 -1.13
C TYR A 245 1.66 -24.46 -0.25
N LEU A 246 0.40 -24.92 -0.31
CA LEU A 246 -0.67 -24.34 0.51
C LEU A 246 -0.50 -24.73 1.99
N PRO A 247 -0.44 -23.76 2.92
CA PRO A 247 -0.25 -24.04 4.35
C PRO A 247 -1.33 -24.94 4.95
N ILE A 248 -0.90 -25.87 5.81
CA ILE A 248 -1.78 -26.85 6.48
C ILE A 248 -2.87 -26.15 7.33
N ALA A 249 -2.54 -25.01 7.94
CA ALA A 249 -3.48 -24.22 8.74
C ALA A 249 -4.72 -23.74 7.95
N LEU A 250 -4.63 -23.63 6.61
CA LEU A 250 -5.78 -23.33 5.76
C LEU A 250 -6.62 -24.58 5.41
N ARG A 251 -6.13 -25.78 5.71
CA ARG A 251 -6.75 -27.07 5.39
C ARG A 251 -7.35 -27.78 6.62
N ASP A 252 -6.71 -27.64 7.78
CA ASP A 252 -7.04 -28.40 9.00
C ASP A 252 -8.12 -27.77 9.89
N GLY A 253 -8.65 -26.61 9.49
CA GLY A 253 -9.68 -25.90 10.23
C GLY A 253 -9.16 -24.99 11.35
N THR A 254 -7.84 -24.72 11.42
CA THR A 254 -7.23 -23.79 12.39
C THR A 254 -7.97 -22.46 12.49
N PHE A 255 -8.45 -21.93 11.37
CA PHE A 255 -9.13 -20.63 11.32
C PHE A 255 -10.67 -20.68 11.32
N ASN A 256 -11.29 -21.84 11.56
CA ASN A 256 -12.75 -22.00 11.47
C ASN A 256 -13.51 -21.01 12.36
N GLY A 257 -13.05 -20.78 13.59
CA GLY A 257 -13.67 -19.81 14.50
C GLY A 257 -13.57 -18.35 14.04
N LEU A 258 -12.60 -18.01 13.18
CA LEU A 258 -12.42 -16.65 12.65
C LEU A 258 -13.26 -16.39 11.39
N ILE A 259 -13.56 -17.44 10.62
CA ILE A 259 -14.34 -17.34 9.37
C ILE A 259 -15.82 -17.69 9.56
N GLU A 260 -16.22 -18.18 10.74
CA GLU A 260 -17.61 -18.57 11.02
C GLU A 260 -18.60 -17.43 10.74
N VAL A 261 -18.22 -16.20 11.12
CA VAL A 261 -19.03 -14.99 10.94
C VAL A 261 -18.87 -14.39 9.53
N ASP A 262 -17.75 -14.65 8.84
CA ASP A 262 -17.50 -14.14 7.49
C ASP A 262 -17.79 -15.19 6.41
N LEU A 263 -19.06 -15.25 6.01
CA LEU A 263 -19.55 -16.15 4.97
C LEU A 263 -18.76 -16.04 3.66
N THR A 264 -18.26 -14.84 3.32
CA THR A 264 -17.50 -14.62 2.09
C THR A 264 -16.12 -15.26 2.18
N ALA A 265 -15.42 -15.06 3.30
CA ALA A 265 -14.11 -15.69 3.53
C ALA A 265 -14.22 -17.22 3.52
N ARG A 266 -15.29 -17.76 4.12
CA ARG A 266 -15.57 -19.20 4.11
C ARG A 266 -15.83 -19.74 2.69
N LEU A 267 -16.62 -19.03 1.88
CA LEU A 267 -16.87 -19.40 0.48
C LEU A 267 -15.58 -19.38 -0.34
N TRP A 268 -14.74 -18.35 -0.17
CA TRP A 268 -13.46 -18.27 -0.87
C TRP A 268 -12.50 -19.38 -0.47
N LEU A 269 -12.45 -19.74 0.82
CA LEU A 269 -11.64 -20.85 1.29
C LEU A 269 -12.11 -22.18 0.69
N HIS A 270 -13.42 -22.42 0.68
CA HIS A 270 -13.99 -23.62 0.07
C HIS A 270 -13.68 -23.70 -1.44
N GLN A 271 -13.83 -22.58 -2.17
CA GLN A 271 -13.50 -22.52 -3.59
C GLN A 271 -12.02 -22.76 -3.85
N LEU A 272 -11.13 -22.18 -3.02
CA LEU A 272 -9.69 -22.40 -3.09
C LEU A 272 -9.35 -23.88 -2.94
N LEU A 273 -9.87 -24.53 -1.89
CA LEU A 273 -9.61 -25.96 -1.65
C LEU A 273 -10.15 -26.82 -2.79
N HIS A 274 -11.35 -26.52 -3.29
CA HIS A 274 -11.93 -27.20 -4.44
C HIS A 274 -11.08 -27.05 -5.71
N ASN A 275 -10.61 -25.84 -6.03
CA ASN A 275 -9.76 -25.59 -7.22
C ASN A 275 -8.44 -26.38 -7.14
N VAL A 276 -7.81 -26.40 -5.97
CA VAL A 276 -6.55 -27.13 -5.75
C VAL A 276 -6.77 -28.65 -5.87
N MET A 277 -7.91 -29.17 -5.41
CA MET A 277 -8.27 -30.59 -5.57
C MET A 277 -8.57 -30.96 -7.03
N MET A 278 -9.35 -30.14 -7.75
CA MET A 278 -9.83 -30.45 -9.10
C MET A 278 -8.80 -30.26 -10.22
N SER A 279 -7.65 -29.65 -9.93
CA SER A 279 -6.54 -29.51 -10.90
C SER A 279 -5.93 -30.84 -11.40
N ASP A 280 -6.48 -31.98 -10.95
CA ASP A 280 -6.00 -33.36 -11.20
C ASP A 280 -6.48 -33.90 -12.55
N SER A 281 -7.63 -33.42 -13.02
CA SER A 281 -8.34 -34.02 -14.15
C SER A 281 -7.79 -33.60 -15.53
N GLY A 282 -6.72 -32.81 -15.59
CA GLY A 282 -6.15 -32.27 -16.83
C GLY A 282 -4.81 -32.87 -17.28
N GLY A 283 -4.23 -33.78 -16.50
CA GLY A 283 -2.93 -34.40 -16.75
C GLY A 283 -3.04 -35.89 -17.04
N GLY A 284 -3.67 -36.27 -18.14
CA GLY A 284 -3.59 -37.66 -18.62
C GLY A 284 -2.13 -38.02 -18.97
N PRO A 285 -1.68 -39.26 -18.69
CA PRO A 285 -0.35 -39.71 -19.09
C PRO A 285 -0.21 -39.59 -20.61
N ARG A 286 0.84 -38.89 -21.07
CA ARG A 286 1.20 -38.86 -22.50
C ARG A 286 1.34 -40.31 -22.98
N PRO A 287 0.64 -40.74 -24.06
CA PRO A 287 0.91 -42.05 -24.63
C PRO A 287 2.37 -42.07 -25.08
N ALA A 288 3.11 -43.08 -24.61
CA ALA A 288 4.48 -43.31 -25.03
C ALA A 288 4.52 -43.36 -26.57
N PRO A 289 5.56 -42.78 -27.21
CA PRO A 289 5.73 -42.95 -28.66
C PRO A 289 5.87 -44.44 -28.94
N GLY A 290 4.92 -45.00 -29.69
CA GLY A 290 4.95 -46.39 -30.11
C GLY A 290 6.23 -46.71 -30.89
N PRO A 291 6.69 -47.96 -30.86
CA PRO A 291 7.94 -48.34 -31.50
C PRO A 291 7.88 -48.09 -33.00
N VAL A 292 8.86 -47.34 -33.50
CA VAL A 292 9.08 -47.12 -34.93
C VAL A 292 9.43 -48.48 -35.53
N MET A 293 8.50 -49.06 -36.28
CA MET A 293 8.70 -50.30 -37.02
C MET A 293 9.45 -49.93 -38.30
N GLY A 294 10.74 -50.26 -38.35
CA GLY A 294 11.54 -50.14 -39.56
C GLY A 294 11.25 -51.29 -40.52
N MET A 295 10.90 -50.95 -41.76
CA MET A 295 11.33 -51.59 -43.01
C MET A 295 11.33 -50.53 -44.10
#